data_AF-A0A7X4CJC6-F1
#
_entry.id   AF-A0A7X4CJC6-F1
#
_cell.length_a   1.000
_cell.length_b   1.000
_cell.length_c   1.000
_cell.angle_alpha   90.00
_cell.angle_beta   90.00
_cell.angle_gamma   90.00
#
_symmetry.space_group_name_H-M   'P 1'
#
loop_
_entity.id
_entity.type
_entity.pdbx_description
1 polymer ?
#
loop_
_entity_poly.entity_id
_entity_poly.type
_entity_poly.pdbx_seq_one_letter_code
_entity_poly.pdbx_strand_id
1 'polypeptide(L)'
;MKKILGILGLLLAIFVVTWIVEPKFVSAYNLQNIIRWTSLFGIISIGVAFVIITGGIDLSIGSLIGLVGCLLPMLLAAGYPPVIALLAVVVLSLAIGLMHGLLITRLGLQPFVVTLCGLLYYRGFARWLTHDQVQVFGSSNEGLRQQAIG
;
A
#
# COMPACT_ATOMS: atom_id res chain seq x y z
N MET A 1 2.30 15.07 -26.29
CA MET A 1 0.90 14.78 -26.67
C MET A 1 0.72 13.39 -27.29
N LYS A 2 1.42 13.02 -28.37
CA LYS A 2 1.28 11.69 -29.03
C LYS A 2 1.39 10.47 -28.08
N LYS A 3 2.29 10.53 -27.08
CA LYS A 3 2.45 9.48 -26.05
C LYS A 3 1.20 9.32 -25.16
N ILE A 4 0.58 10.43 -24.77
CA ILE A 4 -0.63 10.43 -23.92
C ILE A 4 -1.81 9.86 -24.70
N LEU A 5 -1.97 10.25 -25.97
CA LEU A 5 -2.97 9.65 -26.86
C LEU A 5 -2.76 8.15 -27.06
N GLY A 6 -1.50 7.69 -27.17
CA GLY A 6 -1.19 6.26 -27.26
C GLY A 6 -1.57 5.48 -26.00
N ILE A 7 -1.24 5.99 -24.81
CA ILE A 7 -1.60 5.36 -23.54
C ILE A 7 -3.12 5.36 -23.34
N LEU A 8 -3.79 6.46 -23.67
CA LEU A 8 -5.25 6.56 -23.57
C LEU A 8 -5.93 5.63 -24.57
N GLY A 9 -5.43 5.54 -25.80
CA GLY A 9 -5.90 4.59 -26.80
C GLY A 9 -5.75 3.14 -26.35
N LEU A 10 -4.60 2.79 -25.76
CA LEU A 10 -4.36 1.46 -25.18
C LEU A 10 -5.34 1.17 -24.04
N LEU A 11 -5.55 2.12 -23.13
CA LEU A 11 -6.50 1.98 -22.02
C LEU A 11 -7.91 1.71 -22.53
N LEU A 12 -8.38 2.48 -23.52
CA LEU A 12 -9.70 2.29 -24.13
C LEU A 12 -9.81 0.94 -24.85
N ALA A 13 -8.76 0.53 -25.58
CA ALA A 13 -8.73 -0.76 -26.25
C ALA A 13 -8.86 -1.92 -25.25
N ILE A 14 -8.08 -1.90 -24.17
CA ILE A 14 -8.17 -2.91 -23.10
C ILE A 14 -9.56 -2.89 -22.47
N PHE A 15 -10.10 -1.71 -22.14
CA PHE A 15 -11.43 -1.57 -21.55
C PHE A 15 -12.52 -2.20 -22.43
N VAL A 16 -12.55 -1.89 -23.72
CA VAL A 16 -13.54 -2.41 -24.67
C VAL A 16 -13.39 -3.92 -24.86
N VAL A 17 -12.15 -4.41 -25.05
CA VAL A 17 -11.90 -5.85 -25.19
C VAL A 17 -12.33 -6.61 -23.95
N THR A 18 -11.99 -6.14 -22.75
CA THR A 18 -12.41 -6.78 -21.50
C THR A 18 -13.92 -6.76 -21.31
N TRP A 19 -14.60 -5.68 -21.69
CA TRP A 19 -16.06 -5.62 -21.65
C TRP A 19 -16.71 -6.65 -22.59
N ILE A 20 -16.19 -6.81 -23.81
CA ILE A 20 -16.72 -7.79 -24.78
C ILE A 20 -16.51 -9.23 -24.26
N VAL A 21 -15.34 -9.52 -23.67
CA VAL A 21 -15.01 -10.86 -23.16
C VAL A 21 -15.77 -11.19 -21.88
N GLU A 22 -15.94 -10.22 -20.97
CA GLU A 22 -16.65 -10.39 -19.70
C GLU A 22 -17.62 -9.22 -19.47
N PRO A 23 -18.92 -9.38 -19.79
CA PRO A 23 -19.91 -8.33 -19.63
C PRO A 23 -20.06 -7.81 -18.19
N LYS A 24 -19.76 -8.63 -17.17
CA LYS A 24 -19.79 -8.20 -15.76
C LYS A 24 -18.67 -7.23 -15.41
N PHE A 25 -17.68 -7.04 -16.28
CA PHE A 25 -16.62 -6.05 -16.10
C PHE A 25 -17.17 -4.62 -15.90
N VAL A 26 -18.24 -4.24 -16.61
CA VAL A 26 -18.85 -2.90 -16.49
C VAL A 26 -19.97 -2.86 -15.44
N SER A 27 -20.16 -3.92 -14.66
CA SER A 27 -21.12 -3.91 -13.56
C SER A 27 -20.78 -2.81 -12.55
N ALA A 28 -21.81 -2.22 -11.93
CA ALA A 28 -21.62 -1.18 -10.91
C ALA A 28 -20.71 -1.63 -9.77
N TYR A 29 -20.78 -2.91 -9.39
CA TYR A 29 -19.92 -3.52 -8.37
C TYR A 29 -18.46 -3.55 -8.81
N ASN A 30 -18.16 -4.05 -10.01
CA ASN A 30 -16.78 -4.13 -10.49
C ASN A 30 -16.18 -2.73 -10.71
N LEU A 31 -16.95 -1.79 -11.26
CA LEU A 31 -16.50 -0.42 -11.45
C LEU A 31 -16.19 0.28 -10.11
N GLN A 32 -17.04 0.09 -9.09
CA GLN A 32 -16.76 0.58 -7.74
C GLN A 32 -15.46 -0.02 -7.17
N ASN A 33 -15.24 -1.32 -7.36
CA ASN A 33 -14.01 -1.97 -6.91
C ASN A 33 -12.77 -1.43 -7.63
N ILE A 34 -12.81 -1.27 -8.96
CA ILE A 34 -11.72 -0.66 -9.72
C ILE A 34 -11.41 0.74 -9.17
N ILE A 35 -12.42 1.58 -8.99
CA ILE A 35 -12.25 2.94 -8.46
C ILE A 35 -11.67 2.92 -7.05
N ARG A 36 -12.12 2.03 -6.16
CA ARG A 36 -11.56 1.90 -4.80
C ARG A 36 -10.09 1.54 -4.83
N TRP A 37 -9.68 0.53 -5.60
CA TRP A 37 -8.29 0.13 -5.74
C TRP A 37 -7.42 1.23 -6.37
N THR A 38 -7.90 1.89 -7.43
CA THR A 38 -7.20 3.03 -8.03
C THR A 38 -7.09 4.21 -7.05
N SER A 39 -8.10 4.46 -6.23
CA SER A 39 -8.08 5.51 -5.22
C SER A 39 -7.02 5.25 -4.15
N LEU A 40 -6.87 4.00 -3.69
CA LEU A 40 -5.81 3.62 -2.75
C LEU A 40 -4.42 3.95 -3.31
N PHE A 41 -4.13 3.54 -4.55
CA PHE A 41 -2.87 3.88 -5.22
C PHE A 41 -2.71 5.38 -5.47
N GLY A 42 -3.80 6.09 -5.75
CA GLY A 42 -3.81 7.55 -5.91
C GLY A 42 -3.38 8.27 -4.63
N ILE A 43 -3.95 7.90 -3.48
CA ILE A 43 -3.59 8.47 -2.17
C ILE A 43 -2.12 8.22 -1.85
N ILE A 44 -1.65 6.98 -2.06
CA ILE A 44 -0.24 6.61 -1.86
C ILE A 44 0.67 7.45 -2.78
N SER A 45 0.27 7.64 -4.03
CA SER A 45 1.06 8.41 -5.01
C SER A 45 1.22 9.87 -4.61
N ILE A 46 0.21 10.48 -3.98
CA ILE A 46 0.33 11.85 -3.46
C ILE A 46 1.44 11.94 -2.40
N GLY A 47 1.54 10.95 -1.50
CA GLY A 47 2.61 10.88 -0.52
C GLY A 47 3.99 10.74 -1.16
N VAL A 48 4.13 9.81 -2.11
CA VAL A 48 5.39 9.58 -2.84
C VAL A 48 5.79 10.76 -3.71
N ALA A 49 4.82 11.54 -4.22
CA ALA A 49 5.09 12.72 -5.03
C ALA A 49 5.97 13.73 -4.26
N PHE A 50 5.75 13.92 -2.97
CA PHE A 50 6.62 14.79 -2.15
C PHE A 50 8.07 14.28 -2.11
N VAL A 51 8.28 12.97 -1.97
CA VAL A 51 9.62 12.37 -2.00
C VAL A 51 10.30 12.61 -3.34
N ILE A 52 9.58 12.40 -4.44
CA ILE A 52 10.12 12.59 -5.81
C ILE A 52 10.43 14.06 -6.07
N ILE A 53 9.55 14.99 -5.66
CA ILE A 53 9.76 16.44 -5.84
C ILE A 53 11.03 16.90 -5.09
N THR A 54 11.32 16.32 -3.93
CA THR A 54 12.57 16.59 -3.19
C THR A 54 13.82 15.97 -3.83
N GLY A 55 13.70 15.31 -4.98
CA GLY A 55 14.79 14.62 -5.67
C GLY A 55 15.14 13.25 -5.09
N GLY A 56 14.29 12.71 -4.21
CA GLY A 56 14.46 11.40 -3.59
C GLY A 56 13.80 10.27 -4.37
N ILE A 57 14.01 9.04 -3.89
CA ILE A 57 13.36 7.82 -4.37
C ILE A 57 12.88 7.05 -3.14
N ASP A 58 11.64 6.54 -3.17
CA ASP A 58 11.15 5.62 -2.14
C ASP A 58 10.82 4.25 -2.74
N LEU A 59 11.74 3.31 -2.55
CA LEU A 59 11.55 1.90 -2.90
C LEU A 59 10.83 1.13 -1.78
N SER A 60 10.88 1.62 -0.54
CA SER A 60 10.45 0.88 0.65
C SER A 60 8.93 0.84 0.84
N ILE A 61 8.18 1.74 0.20
CA ILE A 61 6.75 1.93 0.46
C ILE A 61 5.92 0.65 0.33
N GLY A 62 6.20 -0.18 -0.68
CA GLY A 62 5.47 -1.45 -0.87
C GLY A 62 5.72 -2.45 0.27
N SER A 63 6.96 -2.50 0.78
CA SER A 63 7.31 -3.36 1.91
C SER A 63 6.75 -2.83 3.24
N LEU A 64 6.67 -1.51 3.41
CA LEU A 64 6.07 -0.87 4.57
C LEU A 64 4.57 -1.15 4.62
N ILE A 65 3.87 -0.99 3.49
CA ILE A 65 2.45 -1.36 3.35
C ILE A 65 2.24 -2.84 3.71
N GLY A 66 3.12 -3.73 3.24
CA GLY A 66 3.06 -5.15 3.59
C GLY A 66 3.24 -5.42 5.08
N LEU A 67 4.24 -4.78 5.72
CA LEU A 67 4.48 -4.91 7.16
C LEU A 67 3.27 -4.45 7.99
N VAL A 68 2.77 -3.26 7.68
CA VAL A 68 1.57 -2.65 8.30
C VAL A 68 0.33 -3.53 8.08
N GLY A 69 0.16 -4.05 6.86
CA GLY A 69 -0.95 -4.91 6.47
C GLY A 69 -0.98 -6.24 7.19
N CYS A 70 0.18 -6.80 7.57
CA CYS A 70 0.25 -8.00 8.40
C CYS A 70 0.14 -7.68 9.90
N LEU A 71 0.69 -6.56 10.35
CA LEU A 71 0.71 -6.20 11.77
C LEU A 71 -0.69 -5.89 12.33
N LEU A 72 -1.53 -5.22 11.55
CA LEU A 72 -2.90 -4.89 11.96
C LEU A 72 -3.75 -6.13 12.33
N PRO A 73 -3.92 -7.15 11.45
CA PRO A 73 -4.66 -8.35 11.81
C PRO A 73 -4.01 -9.14 12.96
N MET A 74 -2.67 -9.11 13.09
CA MET A 74 -1.98 -9.73 14.24
C MET A 74 -2.35 -9.07 15.57
N LEU A 75 -2.38 -7.73 15.63
CA LEU A 75 -2.77 -6.99 16.83
C LEU A 75 -4.24 -7.25 17.19
N LEU A 76 -5.12 -7.31 16.20
CA LEU A 76 -6.52 -7.65 16.40
C LEU A 76 -6.70 -9.08 16.89
N ALA A 77 -5.94 -10.04 16.34
CA ALA A 77 -5.95 -11.44 16.78
C ALA A 77 -5.40 -11.61 18.21
N ALA A 78 -4.45 -10.75 18.61
CA ALA A 78 -3.96 -10.68 19.98
C ALA A 78 -4.95 -10.03 20.98
N GLY A 79 -6.14 -9.62 20.53
CA GLY A 79 -7.21 -9.08 21.38
C GLY A 79 -7.14 -7.58 21.64
N TYR A 80 -6.27 -6.84 20.94
CA TYR A 80 -6.24 -5.38 21.08
C TYR A 80 -7.49 -4.73 20.47
N PRO A 81 -8.05 -3.68 21.10
CA PRO A 81 -9.15 -2.92 20.52
C PRO A 81 -8.79 -2.36 19.14
N PRO A 82 -9.73 -2.34 18.17
CA PRO A 82 -9.43 -1.90 16.80
C PRO A 82 -8.82 -0.51 16.69
N VAL A 83 -9.29 0.43 17.53
CA VAL A 83 -8.77 1.80 17.56
C VAL A 83 -7.30 1.82 17.98
N ILE A 84 -6.93 1.03 18.99
CA ILE A 84 -5.56 0.95 19.49
C ILE A 84 -4.65 0.28 18.45
N ALA A 85 -5.12 -0.81 17.83
CA ALA A 85 -4.38 -1.49 16.77
C ALA A 85 -4.12 -0.57 15.56
N LEU A 86 -5.13 0.19 15.13
CA LEU A 86 -5.00 1.17 14.05
C LEU A 86 -3.99 2.27 14.41
N LEU A 87 -4.12 2.86 15.59
CA LEU A 87 -3.20 3.92 16.05
C LEU A 87 -1.77 3.42 16.14
N ALA A 88 -1.54 2.21 16.65
CA ALA A 88 -0.20 1.63 16.75
C ALA A 88 0.49 1.51 15.38
N VAL A 89 -0.25 1.04 14.37
CA VAL A 89 0.25 0.86 13.01
C VAL A 89 0.49 2.21 12.30
N VAL A 90 -0.36 3.20 12.54
CA VAL A 90 -0.16 4.58 12.04
C VAL A 90 1.08 5.21 12.66
N VAL A 91 1.23 5.12 13.99
CA VAL A 91 2.40 5.65 14.71
C VAL A 91 3.69 4.99 14.24
N LEU A 92 3.69 3.66 14.06
CA LEU A 92 4.83 2.94 13.51
C LEU A 92 5.22 3.44 12.11
N SER A 93 4.24 3.62 11.24
CA SER A 93 4.45 4.09 9.86
C SER A 93 5.03 5.49 9.82
N LEU A 94 4.51 6.39 10.67
CA LEU A 94 5.03 7.75 10.83
C LEU A 94 6.46 7.75 11.37
N ALA A 95 6.75 6.92 12.38
CA ALA A 95 8.08 6.80 12.95
C ALA A 95 9.10 6.31 11.90
N ILE A 96 8.73 5.34 11.08
CA ILE A 96 9.55 4.84 9.97
C ILE A 96 9.80 5.94 8.93
N GLY A 97 8.75 6.66 8.51
CA GLY A 97 8.88 7.77 7.56
C GLY A 97 9.78 8.89 8.09
N LEU A 98 9.62 9.24 9.36
CA LEU A 98 10.46 10.23 10.05
C LEU A 98 11.92 9.76 10.14
N MET A 99 12.15 8.49 10.46
CA MET A 99 13.49 7.90 10.48
C MET A 99 14.15 8.00 9.10
N HIS A 100 13.46 7.61 8.02
CA HIS A 100 13.97 7.77 6.65
C HIS A 100 14.29 9.23 6.32
N GLY A 101 13.38 10.15 6.66
CA GLY A 101 13.58 11.58 6.45
C GLY A 101 14.80 12.12 7.19
N LEU A 102 15.00 11.73 8.45
CA LEU A 102 16.16 12.14 9.25
C LEU A 102 17.48 11.57 8.72
N LEU A 103 17.50 10.29 8.34
CA LEU A 103 18.67 9.63 7.74
C LEU A 103 19.12 10.35 6.45
N ILE A 104 18.16 10.79 5.63
CA ILE A 104 18.46 11.47 4.37
C ILE A 104 18.88 12.93 4.64
N THR A 105 18.11 13.67 5.45
CA THR A 105 18.30 15.13 5.62
C THR A 105 19.42 15.50 6.59
N ARG A 106 19.61 14.75 7.68
CA ARG A 106 20.60 15.07 8.72
C ARG A 106 21.91 14.32 8.55
N LEU A 107 21.85 13.04 8.15
CA LEU A 107 23.04 12.20 7.96
C LEU A 107 23.57 12.23 6.52
N GLY A 108 22.85 12.88 5.60
CA GLY A 108 23.29 13.04 4.21
C GLY A 108 23.36 11.73 3.42
N LEU A 109 22.65 10.70 3.86
CA LEU A 109 22.62 9.40 3.18
C LEU A 109 21.83 9.49 1.87
N GLN A 110 22.29 8.79 0.83
CA GLN A 110 21.57 8.74 -0.44
C GLN A 110 20.17 8.09 -0.25
N PRO A 111 19.07 8.72 -0.71
CA PRO A 111 17.71 8.21 -0.55
C PRO A 111 17.51 6.78 -1.07
N PHE A 112 18.18 6.45 -2.17
CA PHE A 112 18.15 5.10 -2.74
C PHE A 112 18.64 4.04 -1.77
N VAL A 113 19.77 4.27 -1.07
CA VAL A 113 20.35 3.31 -0.13
C VAL A 113 19.45 3.14 1.09
N VAL A 114 18.97 4.25 1.66
CA VAL A 114 18.07 4.23 2.83
C VAL A 114 16.80 3.44 2.51
N THR A 115 16.15 3.72 1.38
CA THR A 115 14.89 3.06 1.02
C THR A 115 15.07 1.64 0.48
N LEU A 116 16.21 1.30 -0.12
CA LEU A 116 16.54 -0.10 -0.48
C LEU A 116 16.77 -0.95 0.77
N CYS A 117 17.57 -0.45 1.72
CA CYS A 117 17.78 -1.14 3.00
C CYS A 117 16.46 -1.26 3.78
N GLY A 118 15.67 -0.19 3.83
CA GLY A 118 14.32 -0.21 4.40
C GLY A 118 13.44 -1.25 3.73
N LEU A 119 13.43 -1.33 2.39
CA LEU A 119 12.68 -2.33 1.63
C LEU A 119 12.99 -3.75 2.09
N LEU A 120 14.27 -4.09 2.20
CA LEU A 120 14.72 -5.43 2.57
C LEU A 120 14.41 -5.72 4.03
N TYR A 121 14.63 -4.75 4.90
CA TYR A 121 14.40 -4.87 6.33
C TYR A 121 12.92 -5.06 6.65
N TYR A 122 12.02 -4.18 6.17
CA TYR A 122 10.58 -4.28 6.46
C TYR A 122 9.98 -5.55 5.88
N ARG A 123 10.42 -5.96 4.69
CA ARG A 123 9.97 -7.23 4.09
C ARG A 123 10.44 -8.44 4.89
N GLY A 124 11.70 -8.48 5.28
CA GLY A 124 12.25 -9.56 6.10
C GLY A 124 11.61 -9.62 7.48
N PHE A 125 11.44 -8.46 8.12
CA PHE A 125 10.79 -8.34 9.42
C PHE A 125 9.33 -8.76 9.38
N ALA A 126 8.58 -8.36 8.35
CA ALA A 126 7.21 -8.81 8.16
C ALA A 126 7.14 -10.34 8.05
N ARG A 127 8.00 -10.96 7.23
CA ARG A 127 8.04 -12.42 7.09
C ARG A 127 8.40 -13.14 8.38
N TRP A 128 9.37 -12.61 9.11
CA TRP A 128 9.77 -13.15 10.41
C TRP A 128 8.63 -13.08 11.42
N LEU A 129 7.95 -11.94 11.53
CA LEU A 129 6.78 -11.77 12.41
C LEU A 129 5.65 -12.74 12.06
N THR A 130 5.37 -12.91 10.77
CA THR A 130 4.27 -13.75 10.32
C THR A 130 4.65 -15.23 10.21
N HIS A 131 5.89 -15.61 10.50
CA HIS A 131 6.42 -16.96 10.27
C HIS A 131 6.14 -17.47 8.84
N ASP A 132 6.28 -16.57 7.85
CA ASP A 132 5.94 -16.79 6.44
C ASP A 132 4.47 -17.18 6.17
N GLN A 133 3.57 -16.95 7.12
CA GLN A 133 2.13 -17.20 6.97
C GLN A 133 1.35 -15.95 6.58
N VAL A 134 0.20 -16.16 5.92
CA VAL A 134 -0.76 -15.09 5.60
C VAL A 134 -1.55 -14.74 6.87
N GLN A 135 -1.55 -13.47 7.24
CA GLN A 135 -2.34 -12.97 8.36
C GLN A 135 -3.72 -12.55 7.88
N VAL A 136 -4.76 -12.98 8.58
CA VAL A 136 -6.16 -12.73 8.22
C VAL A 136 -6.88 -12.11 9.40
N PHE A 137 -7.79 -11.19 9.12
CA PHE A 137 -8.74 -10.69 10.11
C PHE A 137 -9.60 -11.85 10.62
N GLY A 138 -9.45 -12.21 11.89
CA GLY A 138 -10.20 -13.29 12.54
C GLY A 138 -11.72 -13.06 12.50
N SER A 139 -12.49 -14.12 12.76
CA SER A 139 -13.97 -14.09 12.71
C SER A 139 -14.63 -13.16 13.72
N SER A 140 -13.91 -12.67 14.73
CA SER A 140 -14.45 -11.71 15.70
C SER A 140 -14.68 -10.31 15.12
N ASN A 141 -14.02 -9.96 14.02
CA ASN A 141 -14.02 -8.61 13.44
C ASN A 141 -14.58 -8.62 12.00
N GLU A 142 -15.72 -9.31 11.77
CA GLU A 142 -16.29 -9.45 10.43
C GLU A 142 -16.60 -8.11 9.75
N GLY A 143 -17.04 -7.09 10.49
CA GLY A 143 -17.30 -5.76 9.94
C GLY A 143 -16.04 -5.08 9.40
N LEU A 144 -14.92 -5.14 10.14
CA LEU A 144 -13.63 -4.61 9.69
C LEU A 144 -13.07 -5.43 8.54
N ARG A 145 -13.25 -6.76 8.59
CA ARG A 145 -12.89 -7.65 7.51
C ARG A 145 -13.62 -7.27 6.23
N GLN A 146 -14.95 -7.15 6.25
CA GLN A 146 -15.75 -6.75 5.08
C GLN A 146 -15.29 -5.40 4.49
N GLN A 147 -14.99 -4.42 5.35
CA GLN A 147 -14.44 -3.14 4.89
C GLN A 147 -13.05 -3.26 4.25
N ALA A 148 -12.22 -4.19 4.71
CA ALA A 148 -10.88 -4.42 4.19
C ALA A 148 -10.85 -5.20 2.85
N ILE A 149 -11.81 -6.09 2.61
CA ILE A 149 -11.93 -6.86 1.35
C ILE A 149 -12.81 -6.19 0.28
N GLY A 150 -13.56 -5.15 0.64
CA GLY A 150 -14.37 -4.34 -0.29
C GLY A 150 -15.82 -4.77 -0.37
#